data_AF-A0A514LHX0-F1
#
_entry.id   AF-A0A514LHX0-F1
#
_cell.length_a   1.000
_cell.length_b   1.000
_cell.length_c   1.000
_cell.angle_alpha   90.00
_cell.angle_beta   90.00
_cell.angle_gamma   90.00
#
_symmetry.space_group_name_H-M   'P 1'
#
loop_
_entity.id
_entity.type
_entity.pdbx_description
1 polymer ?
#
loop_
_entity_poly.entity_id
_entity_poly.type
_entity_poly.pdbx_seq_one_letter_code
_entity_poly.pdbx_strand_id
1 'polypeptide(L)'
;MGMLSFFKTKSTDNELPSPEVPEKTTWAEAMHIEDPFEKEKMLSLAERNAENVIELHFIFNQFIHLYYRQRNKWTHASRLCKEYCGRDIEIFPEFIEKFITENLDGDRDPENLPLMPSFKRLIIIHENNGETQKAINVCRLAVDHHLRDGSEEGFEGMLKRLKEQQHSDQSENAT
;
A
#
# COMPACT_ATOMS: atom_id res chain seq x y z
N MET A 1 19.94 70.29 12.57
CA MET A 1 20.52 68.99 12.97
C MET A 1 19.33 68.10 13.28
N GLY A 2 18.98 67.07 12.53
CA GLY A 2 19.80 66.00 11.97
C GLY A 2 19.20 64.70 12.56
N MET A 3 18.66 63.85 11.68
CA MET A 3 17.90 62.63 11.96
C MET A 3 18.63 61.62 12.87
N LEU A 4 17.90 60.75 13.57
CA LEU A 4 17.79 59.31 13.26
C LEU A 4 16.99 58.54 14.34
N SER A 5 16.00 57.81 13.84
CA SER A 5 15.24 56.74 14.50
C SER A 5 16.15 55.59 14.94
N PHE A 6 15.84 54.95 16.07
CA PHE A 6 15.99 53.50 16.22
C PHE A 6 14.89 52.94 17.14
N PHE A 7 13.80 52.50 16.52
CA PHE A 7 13.04 51.38 17.05
C PHE A 7 13.91 50.12 16.95
N LYS A 8 14.02 49.37 18.05
CA LYS A 8 14.38 47.94 17.99
C LYS A 8 13.34 47.17 18.80
N THR A 9 12.20 46.94 18.17
CA THR A 9 11.29 45.86 18.55
C THR A 9 12.09 44.56 18.49
N LYS A 10 12.15 43.85 19.62
CA LYS A 10 12.58 42.44 19.62
C LYS A 10 11.52 41.67 18.82
N SER A 11 11.83 41.28 17.59
CA SER A 11 11.16 40.13 16.98
C SER A 11 11.66 38.91 17.74
N THR A 12 10.82 38.38 18.62
CA THR A 12 10.93 37.00 19.05
C THR A 12 10.52 36.16 17.85
N ASP A 13 11.51 35.62 17.15
CA ASP A 13 11.30 34.60 16.13
C ASP A 13 10.67 33.39 16.84
N ASN A 14 9.35 33.32 16.78
CA ASN A 14 8.55 32.20 17.23
C ASN A 14 8.51 31.17 16.10
N GLU A 15 9.69 30.69 15.68
CA GLU A 15 9.76 29.44 14.92
C GLU A 15 9.57 28.32 15.94
N LEU A 16 8.36 27.76 15.96
CA LEU A 16 8.09 26.48 16.61
C LEU A 16 9.16 25.49 16.11
N PRO A 17 9.89 24.80 17.00
CA PRO A 17 10.85 23.81 16.56
C PRO A 17 10.13 22.81 15.66
N SER A 18 10.57 22.71 14.41
CA SER A 18 10.10 21.68 13.50
C SER A 18 10.35 20.33 14.19
N PRO A 19 9.35 19.44 14.30
CA PRO A 19 9.53 18.18 14.99
C PRO A 19 10.73 17.46 14.37
N GLU A 20 11.75 17.20 15.20
CA GLU A 20 12.95 16.46 14.80
C GLU A 20 12.50 15.13 14.20
N VAL A 21 12.77 14.95 12.91
CA VAL A 21 12.49 13.70 12.24
C VAL A 21 13.59 12.74 12.66
N PRO A 22 13.28 11.59 13.26
CA PRO A 22 14.32 10.64 13.63
C PRO A 22 15.10 10.21 12.37
N GLU A 23 16.41 9.95 12.51
CA GLU A 23 17.25 9.54 11.38
C GLU A 23 16.88 8.14 10.84
N LYS A 24 16.22 7.32 11.66
CA LYS A 24 15.73 5.98 11.35
C LYS A 24 14.38 5.74 12.01
N THR A 25 13.51 4.97 11.35
CA THR A 25 12.28 4.44 11.94
C THR A 25 11.95 3.09 11.34
N THR A 26 11.29 2.24 12.12
CA THR A 26 10.81 0.94 11.67
C THR A 26 9.35 1.01 11.22
N TRP A 27 8.92 0.05 10.41
CA TRP A 27 7.51 -0.06 10.04
C TRP A 27 6.59 -0.33 11.24
N ALA A 28 7.12 -0.98 12.28
CA ALA A 28 6.40 -1.27 13.53
C ALA A 28 6.14 0.00 14.35
N GLU A 29 7.02 1.00 14.29
CA GLU A 29 6.76 2.32 14.88
C GLU A 29 5.75 3.09 14.03
N ALA A 30 5.96 3.12 12.70
CA ALA A 30 5.13 3.88 11.78
C ALA A 30 3.67 3.38 11.72
N MET A 31 3.42 2.10 11.96
CA MET A 31 2.05 1.55 11.89
C MET A 31 1.11 2.14 12.95
N HIS A 32 1.63 2.60 14.09
CA HIS A 32 0.87 3.16 15.21
C HIS A 32 0.60 4.66 15.10
N ILE A 33 1.17 5.34 14.11
CA ILE A 33 0.95 6.77 13.90
C ILE A 33 -0.48 7.02 13.38
N GLU A 34 -1.22 7.88 14.06
CA GLU A 34 -2.62 8.19 13.69
C GLU A 34 -2.72 9.29 12.64
N ASP A 35 -1.88 10.33 12.73
CA ASP A 35 -1.87 11.41 11.75
C ASP A 35 -1.38 10.87 10.38
N PRO A 36 -2.18 11.01 9.31
CA PRO A 36 -1.85 10.39 8.04
C PRO A 36 -0.63 11.02 7.35
N PHE A 37 -0.35 12.31 7.57
CA PHE A 37 0.81 12.97 6.97
C PHE A 37 2.10 12.56 7.68
N GLU A 38 2.07 12.51 9.01
CA GLU A 38 3.18 11.99 9.82
C GLU A 38 3.44 10.52 9.50
N LYS A 39 2.38 9.71 9.37
CA LYS A 39 2.50 8.30 8.98
C LYS A 39 3.14 8.14 7.61
N GLU A 40 2.71 8.91 6.60
CA GLU A 40 3.31 8.89 5.26
C GLU A 40 4.82 9.21 5.30
N LYS A 41 5.20 10.24 6.05
CA LYS A 41 6.60 10.66 6.22
C LYS A 41 7.45 9.57 6.87
N MET A 42 6.93 8.95 7.93
CA MET A 42 7.64 7.91 8.65
C MET A 42 7.75 6.62 7.84
N LEU A 43 6.69 6.23 7.11
CA LEU A 43 6.75 5.12 6.18
C LEU A 43 7.77 5.36 5.05
N SER A 44 7.87 6.58 4.53
CA SER A 44 8.86 6.95 3.51
C SER A 44 10.29 6.89 4.03
N LEU A 45 10.50 7.11 5.33
CA LEU A 45 11.80 6.88 5.97
C LEU A 45 12.07 5.40 6.18
N ALA A 46 11.08 4.63 6.65
CA ALA A 46 11.20 3.19 6.83
C ALA A 46 11.52 2.48 5.51
N GLU A 47 10.86 2.85 4.41
CA GLU A 47 11.09 2.29 3.08
C GLU A 47 12.54 2.48 2.60
N ARG A 48 13.10 3.68 2.79
CA ARG A 48 14.49 3.98 2.43
C ARG A 48 15.52 3.20 3.24
N ASN A 49 15.12 2.76 4.44
CA ASN A 49 15.97 2.05 5.39
C ASN A 49 15.65 0.54 5.44
N ALA A 50 14.73 0.04 4.63
CA ALA A 50 14.34 -1.36 4.65
C ALA A 50 15.54 -2.25 4.30
N GLU A 51 15.83 -3.23 5.15
CA GLU A 51 17.02 -4.07 5.01
C GLU A 51 16.74 -5.33 4.18
N ASN A 52 15.47 -5.72 4.07
CA ASN A 52 15.06 -6.94 3.38
C ASN A 52 13.63 -6.83 2.80
N VAL A 53 13.28 -7.80 1.96
CA VAL A 53 11.99 -7.84 1.27
C VAL A 53 10.79 -8.08 2.20
N ILE A 54 11.01 -8.74 3.35
CA ILE A 54 9.95 -8.97 4.35
C ILE A 54 9.55 -7.64 5.00
N GLU A 55 10.52 -6.84 5.41
CA GLU A 55 10.27 -5.49 5.90
C GLU A 55 9.60 -4.63 4.83
N LEU A 56 10.09 -4.70 3.59
CA LEU A 56 9.54 -3.92 2.49
C LEU A 56 8.05 -4.25 2.23
N HIS A 57 7.68 -5.53 2.26
CA HIS A 57 6.29 -5.99 2.17
C HIS A 57 5.42 -5.36 3.27
N PHE A 58 5.87 -5.39 4.53
CA PHE A 58 5.09 -4.80 5.63
C PHE A 58 4.99 -3.28 5.53
N ILE A 59 6.04 -2.59 5.06
CA ILE A 59 6.02 -1.15 4.77
C ILE A 59 5.00 -0.84 3.67
N PHE A 60 5.02 -1.59 2.56
CA PHE A 60 4.06 -1.42 1.47
C PHE A 60 2.63 -1.67 1.95
N ASN A 61 2.38 -2.70 2.76
CA ASN A 61 1.06 -2.92 3.35
C ASN A 61 0.55 -1.72 4.14
N GLN A 62 1.42 -1.03 4.89
CA GLN A 62 1.07 0.19 5.61
C GLN A 62 0.77 1.35 4.66
N PHE A 63 1.56 1.56 3.61
CA PHE A 63 1.27 2.55 2.58
C PHE A 63 -0.06 2.28 1.88
N ILE A 64 -0.32 1.04 1.48
CA ILE A 64 -1.58 0.65 0.84
C ILE A 64 -2.75 0.90 1.80
N HIS A 65 -2.62 0.55 3.09
CA HIS A 65 -3.67 0.84 4.07
C HIS A 65 -3.92 2.35 4.22
N LEU A 66 -2.85 3.13 4.33
CA LEU A 66 -2.91 4.59 4.42
C LEU A 66 -3.62 5.20 3.21
N TYR A 67 -3.11 4.95 2.00
CA TYR A 67 -3.65 5.54 0.78
C TYR A 67 -5.05 5.03 0.45
N TYR A 68 -5.35 3.76 0.74
CA TYR A 68 -6.71 3.26 0.58
C TYR A 68 -7.68 4.01 1.50
N ARG A 69 -7.31 4.32 2.75
CA ARG A 69 -8.15 5.13 3.66
C ARG A 69 -8.28 6.58 3.22
N GLN A 70 -7.23 7.15 2.63
CA GLN A 70 -7.22 8.55 2.17
C GLN A 70 -7.74 8.76 0.75
N ARG A 71 -8.14 7.71 0.02
CA ARG A 71 -8.56 7.76 -1.40
C ARG A 71 -9.61 8.82 -1.76
N ASN A 72 -10.49 9.17 -0.82
CA ASN A 72 -11.54 10.18 -1.01
C ASN A 72 -11.15 11.58 -0.47
N LYS A 73 -9.98 11.71 0.14
CA LYS A 73 -9.50 12.92 0.82
C LYS A 73 -8.27 13.52 0.13
N TRP A 74 -7.38 12.67 -0.38
CA TRP A 74 -6.16 13.07 -1.07
C TRP A 74 -6.25 12.72 -2.54
N THR A 75 -6.07 13.72 -3.39
CA THR A 75 -6.21 13.59 -4.86
C THR A 75 -5.26 12.54 -5.47
N HIS A 76 -4.11 12.32 -4.86
CA HIS A 76 -3.10 11.36 -5.32
C HIS A 76 -3.23 9.97 -4.69
N ALA A 77 -4.05 9.79 -3.64
CA ALA A 77 -4.05 8.57 -2.84
C ALA A 77 -4.48 7.33 -3.64
N SER A 78 -5.48 7.42 -4.51
CA SER A 78 -5.88 6.28 -5.36
C SER A 78 -4.75 5.82 -6.28
N ARG A 79 -3.97 6.76 -6.84
CA ARG A 79 -2.81 6.46 -7.69
C ARG A 79 -1.71 5.78 -6.87
N LEU A 80 -1.33 6.34 -5.73
CA LEU A 80 -0.29 5.76 -4.88
C LEU A 80 -0.70 4.41 -4.29
N CYS A 81 -1.98 4.24 -3.92
CA CYS A 81 -2.50 2.93 -3.50
C CYS A 81 -2.27 1.87 -4.59
N LYS A 82 -2.61 2.18 -5.85
CA LYS A 82 -2.38 1.29 -7.01
C LYS A 82 -0.89 0.99 -7.18
N GLU A 83 -0.04 2.01 -7.08
CA GLU A 83 1.42 1.91 -7.23
C GLU A 83 2.03 0.99 -6.17
N TYR A 84 1.73 1.20 -4.90
CA TYR A 84 2.22 0.35 -3.82
C TYR A 84 1.66 -1.08 -3.89
N CYS A 85 0.41 -1.28 -4.33
CA CYS A 85 -0.07 -2.64 -4.59
C CYS A 85 0.75 -3.33 -5.69
N GLY A 86 1.06 -2.63 -6.78
CA GLY A 86 1.89 -3.16 -7.86
C GLY A 86 3.29 -3.54 -7.40
N ARG A 87 3.95 -2.64 -6.65
CA ARG A 87 5.29 -2.86 -6.09
C ARG A 87 5.33 -4.04 -5.11
N ASP A 88 4.29 -4.19 -4.29
CA ASP A 88 4.16 -5.34 -3.38
C ASP A 88 3.99 -6.67 -4.11
N ILE A 89 3.20 -6.69 -5.19
CA ILE A 89 3.01 -7.88 -6.03
C ILE A 89 4.30 -8.21 -6.80
N GLU A 90 5.09 -7.21 -7.20
CA GLU A 90 6.35 -7.41 -7.90
C GLU A 90 7.39 -8.13 -7.02
N ILE A 91 7.47 -7.77 -5.74
CA ILE A 91 8.39 -8.41 -4.78
C ILE A 91 7.84 -9.73 -4.23
N PHE A 92 6.57 -10.05 -4.48
CA PHE A 92 5.88 -11.18 -3.87
C PHE A 92 6.61 -12.53 -4.00
N PRO A 93 7.14 -12.94 -5.17
CA PRO A 93 7.82 -14.23 -5.29
C PRO A 93 9.04 -14.36 -4.37
N GLU A 94 9.81 -13.28 -4.20
CA GLU A 94 10.96 -13.27 -3.29
C GLU A 94 10.49 -13.20 -1.82
N PHE A 95 9.50 -12.35 -1.55
CA PHE A 95 8.90 -12.19 -0.23
C PHE A 95 8.40 -13.53 0.32
N ILE A 96 7.58 -14.25 -0.45
CA ILE A 96 6.90 -15.44 0.06
C ILE A 96 7.90 -16.57 0.35
N GLU A 97 8.91 -16.75 -0.49
CA GLU A 97 9.95 -17.77 -0.28
C GLU A 97 10.79 -17.45 0.97
N LYS A 98 11.16 -16.17 1.16
CA LYS A 98 11.87 -15.73 2.36
C LYS A 98 11.01 -15.86 3.61
N PHE A 99 9.75 -15.43 3.56
CA PHE A 99 8.83 -15.51 4.70
C PHE A 99 8.59 -16.98 5.12
N ILE A 100 8.36 -17.88 4.17
CA ILE A 100 8.21 -19.31 4.45
C ILE A 100 9.46 -19.87 5.14
N THR A 101 10.64 -19.51 4.64
CA THR A 101 11.92 -20.03 5.17
C THR A 101 12.26 -19.45 6.54
N GLU A 102 12.07 -18.15 6.73
CA GLU A 102 12.54 -17.40 7.90
C GLU A 102 11.50 -17.33 9.03
N ASN A 103 10.20 -17.46 8.72
CA ASN A 103 9.11 -17.27 9.69
C ASN A 103 8.20 -18.49 9.88
N LEU A 104 8.19 -19.44 8.93
CA LEU A 104 7.30 -20.61 8.96
C LEU A 104 8.05 -21.95 8.98
N ASP A 105 9.37 -21.96 9.17
CA ASP A 105 10.21 -23.16 9.17
C ASP A 105 10.01 -24.06 7.91
N GLY A 106 9.69 -23.44 6.77
CA GLY A 106 9.42 -24.14 5.52
C GLY A 106 7.97 -24.59 5.32
N ASP A 107 7.06 -24.29 6.24
CA ASP A 107 5.64 -24.61 6.11
C ASP A 107 4.97 -23.79 5.00
N ARG A 108 4.29 -24.50 4.10
CA ARG A 108 3.60 -23.95 2.92
C ARG A 108 2.09 -24.10 3.00
N ASP A 109 1.55 -24.48 4.14
CA ASP A 109 0.10 -24.49 4.34
C ASP A 109 -0.46 -23.08 4.06
N PRO A 110 -1.36 -22.91 3.08
CA PRO A 110 -2.00 -21.63 2.79
C PRO A 110 -2.67 -20.98 4.01
N GLU A 111 -3.06 -21.78 5.01
CA GLU A 111 -3.61 -21.30 6.29
C GLU A 111 -2.60 -20.51 7.14
N ASN A 112 -1.31 -20.79 6.98
CA ASN A 112 -0.21 -20.15 7.69
C ASN A 112 0.44 -19.00 6.91
N LEU A 113 0.14 -18.89 5.61
CA LEU A 113 0.63 -17.78 4.79
C LEU A 113 -0.06 -16.46 5.19
N PRO A 114 0.68 -15.33 5.15
CA PRO A 114 0.11 -14.04 5.44
C PRO A 114 -0.92 -13.66 4.37
N LEU A 115 -1.98 -12.95 4.78
CA LEU A 115 -2.89 -12.34 3.82
C LEU A 115 -2.13 -11.30 3.00
N MET A 116 -2.49 -11.19 1.72
CA MET A 116 -1.87 -10.26 0.77
C MET A 116 -2.88 -9.20 0.31
N PRO A 117 -3.11 -8.12 1.08
CA PRO A 117 -4.09 -7.08 0.73
C PRO A 117 -3.83 -6.39 -0.61
N SER A 118 -2.59 -6.36 -1.08
CA SER A 118 -2.17 -5.77 -2.35
C SER A 118 -2.92 -6.37 -3.54
N PHE A 119 -3.01 -7.70 -3.62
CA PHE A 119 -3.75 -8.41 -4.68
C PHE A 119 -5.22 -8.00 -4.70
N LYS A 120 -5.91 -8.18 -3.57
CA LYS A 120 -7.34 -7.86 -3.44
C LYS A 120 -7.64 -6.40 -3.78
N ARG A 121 -6.83 -5.46 -3.25
CA ARG A 121 -7.02 -4.03 -3.51
C ARG A 121 -6.72 -3.66 -4.96
N LEU A 122 -5.68 -4.22 -5.58
CA LEU A 122 -5.37 -3.93 -6.96
C LEU A 122 -6.45 -4.44 -7.92
N ILE A 123 -7.02 -5.62 -7.64
CA ILE A 123 -8.16 -6.17 -8.40
C ILE A 123 -9.34 -5.21 -8.32
N ILE A 124 -9.74 -4.79 -7.11
CA ILE A 124 -10.85 -3.83 -6.90
C ILE A 124 -10.57 -2.49 -7.60
N ILE A 125 -9.32 -1.99 -7.55
CA ILE A 125 -8.94 -0.74 -8.23
C ILE A 125 -9.07 -0.89 -9.75
N HIS A 126 -8.59 -1.98 -10.33
CA HIS A 126 -8.72 -2.24 -11.77
C HIS A 126 -10.18 -2.37 -12.19
N GLU A 127 -10.95 -3.13 -11.43
CA GLU A 127 -12.39 -3.33 -11.67
C GLU A 127 -13.16 -2.00 -11.65
N ASN A 128 -12.95 -1.17 -10.62
CA ASN A 128 -13.59 0.15 -10.51
C ASN A 128 -13.19 1.12 -11.65
N ASN A 129 -12.03 0.90 -12.28
CA ASN A 129 -11.58 1.68 -13.43
C ASN A 129 -12.06 1.10 -14.78
N GLY A 130 -12.90 0.05 -14.78
CA GLY A 130 -13.29 -0.66 -15.99
C GLY A 130 -12.15 -1.45 -16.65
N GLU A 131 -11.04 -1.65 -15.95
CA GLU A 131 -9.86 -2.39 -16.43
C GLU A 131 -10.03 -3.90 -16.16
N THR A 132 -11.16 -4.49 -16.55
CA THR A 132 -11.57 -5.87 -16.19
C THR A 132 -10.50 -6.90 -16.50
N GLN A 133 -9.82 -6.81 -17.65
CA GLN A 133 -8.75 -7.76 -17.99
C GLN A 133 -7.54 -7.66 -17.03
N LYS A 134 -7.20 -6.46 -16.56
CA LYS A 134 -6.11 -6.29 -15.58
C LYS A 134 -6.53 -6.86 -14.22
N ALA A 135 -7.78 -6.65 -13.82
CA ALA A 135 -8.36 -7.26 -12.62
C ALA A 135 -8.28 -8.80 -12.69
N ILE A 136 -8.70 -9.40 -13.82
CA ILE A 136 -8.61 -10.85 -14.05
C ILE A 136 -7.16 -11.34 -13.96
N ASN A 137 -6.20 -10.64 -14.57
CA ASN A 137 -4.80 -11.07 -14.57
C ASN A 137 -4.20 -11.10 -13.15
N VAL A 138 -4.46 -10.08 -12.34
CA VAL A 138 -4.01 -10.05 -10.94
C VAL A 138 -4.71 -11.14 -10.12
N CYS A 139 -6.00 -11.36 -10.35
CA CYS A 139 -6.77 -12.39 -9.67
C CYS A 139 -6.29 -13.80 -10.01
N ARG A 140 -5.93 -14.07 -11.28
CA ARG A 140 -5.30 -15.33 -11.69
C ARG A 140 -3.96 -15.54 -11.00
N LEU A 141 -3.12 -14.51 -10.93
CA LEU A 141 -1.85 -14.60 -10.22
C LEU A 141 -2.05 -14.97 -8.75
N ALA A 142 -3.06 -14.42 -8.08
CA ALA A 142 -3.37 -14.78 -6.70
C ALA A 142 -3.81 -16.25 -6.55
N VAL A 143 -4.65 -16.74 -7.47
CA VAL A 143 -5.09 -18.15 -7.50
C VAL A 143 -3.93 -19.10 -7.79
N ASP A 144 -3.06 -18.76 -8.74
CA ASP A 144 -1.89 -19.56 -9.11
C ASP A 144 -0.90 -19.71 -7.93
N HIS A 145 -0.90 -18.74 -7.00
CA HIS A 145 -0.13 -18.77 -5.76
C HIS A 145 -0.90 -19.29 -4.54
N HIS A 146 -2.11 -19.81 -4.73
CA HIS A 146 -2.97 -20.32 -3.65
C HIS A 146 -3.20 -19.31 -2.51
N LEU A 147 -3.24 -18.01 -2.85
CA LEU A 147 -3.46 -16.96 -1.87
C LEU A 147 -4.92 -16.97 -1.39
N ARG A 148 -5.11 -16.56 -0.14
CA ARG A 148 -6.44 -16.32 0.44
C ARG A 148 -6.72 -14.83 0.50
N ASP A 149 -7.99 -14.48 0.36
CA ASP A 149 -8.47 -13.09 0.41
C ASP A 149 -9.31 -12.76 1.67
N GLY A 150 -9.46 -13.76 2.55
CA GLY A 150 -10.25 -13.72 3.78
C GLY A 150 -11.75 -13.97 3.60
N SER A 151 -12.23 -14.24 2.39
CA SER A 151 -13.62 -14.65 2.13
C SER A 151 -13.74 -16.17 1.97
N GLU A 152 -14.98 -16.68 2.04
CA GLU A 152 -15.29 -18.11 1.88
C GLU A 152 -14.93 -18.64 0.49
N GLU A 153 -15.20 -17.87 -0.57
CA GLU A 153 -14.92 -18.28 -1.95
C GLU A 153 -13.54 -17.87 -2.47
N GLY A 154 -12.77 -17.09 -1.69
CA GLY A 154 -11.40 -16.72 -2.04
C GLY A 154 -11.26 -15.89 -3.32
N PHE A 155 -10.06 -15.98 -3.92
CA PHE A 155 -9.81 -15.36 -5.23
C PHE A 155 -10.47 -16.15 -6.38
N GLU A 156 -10.80 -17.42 -6.18
CA GLU A 156 -11.48 -18.26 -7.15
C GLU A 156 -12.90 -17.76 -7.46
N GLY A 157 -13.67 -17.44 -6.41
CA GLY A 157 -15.00 -16.83 -6.56
C GLY A 157 -14.92 -15.47 -7.26
N MET A 158 -13.94 -14.65 -6.87
CA MET A 158 -13.67 -13.36 -7.51
C MET A 158 -13.33 -13.51 -9.00
N LEU A 159 -12.47 -14.48 -9.35
CA LEU A 159 -12.07 -14.75 -10.73
C LEU A 159 -13.25 -15.19 -11.58
N LYS A 160 -14.12 -16.06 -11.04
CA LYS A 160 -15.34 -16.51 -11.72
C LYS A 160 -16.24 -15.33 -12.06
N ARG A 161 -16.55 -14.49 -11.06
CA ARG A 161 -17.38 -13.28 -11.22
C ARG A 161 -16.82 -12.32 -12.28
N LEU A 162 -15.51 -12.04 -12.24
CA LEU A 162 -14.88 -11.13 -13.20
C LEU A 162 -14.93 -11.65 -14.65
N LYS A 163 -14.81 -12.97 -14.85
CA LYS A 163 -14.96 -13.59 -16.17
C LYS A 163 -16.39 -13.52 -16.70
N GLU A 164 -17.37 -13.77 -15.84
CA GLU A 164 -18.79 -13.64 -16.21
C GLU A 164 -19.13 -12.20 -16.62
N GLN A 165 -18.63 -11.21 -15.87
CA GLN A 165 -18.76 -9.80 -16.22
C GLN A 165 -18.12 -9.48 -17.58
N GLN A 166 -16.88 -9.94 -17.83
CA GLN A 166 -16.20 -9.72 -19.11
C GLN A 166 -16.99 -10.30 -20.31
N HIS A 167 -17.60 -11.48 -20.16
CA HIS A 167 -18.43 -12.06 -21.20
C HIS A 167 -19.71 -11.25 -21.45
N SER A 168 -20.36 -10.77 -20.39
CA SER A 168 -21.54 -9.90 -20.49
C SER A 168 -21.20 -8.61 -21.25
N ASP A 169 -20.13 -7.92 -20.84
CA ASP A 169 -19.68 -6.66 -21.45
C ASP A 169 -19.34 -6.84 -22.94
N GLN A 170 -18.76 -7.97 -23.34
CA GLN A 170 -18.47 -8.27 -24.74
C GLN A 170 -19.73 -8.55 -25.56
N SER A 171 -20.74 -9.18 -24.96
CA SER A 171 -22.01 -9.47 -25.64
C SER A 171 -22.87 -8.23 -25.88
N GLU A 172 -22.88 -7.29 -24.93
CA GLU A 172 -23.60 -6.02 -25.06
C GLU A 172 -22.96 -5.10 -26.10
N ASN A 173 -21.63 -5.07 -26.20
CA ASN A 173 -20.90 -4.27 -27.19
C ASN A 173 -20.94 -4.84 -28.62
N ALA A 174 -21.43 -6.07 -28.81
CA ALA A 174 -21.56 -6.72 -30.10
C ALA A 174 -22.96 -6.59 -30.73
N THR A 175 -23.91 -5.97 -30.01
CA THR A 175 -25.31 -5.76 -30.43
C THR A 175 -25.55 -4.30 -30.82
#